data_AF-A0A7K9BJ44-F1
#
_entry.id   AF-A0A7K9BJ44-F1
#
_cell.length_a   1.000
_cell.length_b   1.000
_cell.length_c   1.000
_cell.angle_alpha   90.00
_cell.angle_beta   90.00
_cell.angle_gamma   90.00
#
_symmetry.space_group_name_H-M   'P 1'
#
loop_
_entity.id
_entity.type
_entity.pdbx_description
1 polymer ?
#
loop_
_entity_poly.entity_id
_entity_poly.type
_entity_poly.pdbx_seq_one_letter_code
_entity_poly.pdbx_strand_id
1 'polypeptide(L)'
;QLYDMFSGVLRHLPGRHNRLYRLIEELKGFVAARVAANRASLDPAAPRDFIDCFLIQGDKESQNPASEFNSTNLVLTALNLFFAGTETVSSTLRFGFLFLMKHPQVEGRA
;
A
#
# COMPACT_ATOMS: atom_id res chain seq x y z
N GLN A 1 -16.14 -11.37 0.97
CA GLN A 1 -17.49 -11.54 1.55
C GLN A 1 -17.63 -12.87 2.29
N LEU A 2 -17.64 -14.05 1.65
CA LEU A 2 -17.74 -15.33 2.38
C LEU A 2 -16.56 -15.57 3.35
N TYR A 3 -15.34 -15.23 2.93
CA TYR A 3 -14.16 -15.27 3.79
C TYR A 3 -14.29 -14.32 4.99
N ASP A 4 -14.76 -13.10 4.78
CA ASP A 4 -14.90 -12.10 5.85
C ASP A 4 -15.92 -12.53 6.92
N MET A 5 -16.99 -13.23 6.50
CA MET A 5 -18.03 -13.74 7.40
C MET A 5 -17.60 -15.00 8.19
N PHE A 6 -16.68 -15.81 7.66
CA PHE A 6 -16.30 -17.11 8.25
C PHE A 6 -14.77 -17.30 8.35
N SER A 7 -14.03 -16.21 8.53
CA SER A 7 -12.56 -16.20 8.49
C SER A 7 -11.92 -17.14 9.52
N GLY A 8 -12.54 -17.32 10.69
CA GLY A 8 -12.09 -18.23 11.73
C GLY A 8 -11.99 -19.70 11.30
N VAL A 9 -12.89 -20.15 10.41
CA VAL A 9 -12.88 -21.52 9.87
C VAL A 9 -12.12 -21.56 8.54
N LEU A 10 -12.41 -20.62 7.65
CA LEU A 10 -11.88 -20.63 6.29
C LEU A 10 -10.37 -20.42 6.24
N ARG A 11 -9.76 -19.72 7.21
CA ARG A 11 -8.29 -19.56 7.30
C ARG A 11 -7.50 -20.87 7.39
N HIS A 12 -8.15 -21.95 7.83
CA HIS A 12 -7.53 -23.26 8.00
C HIS A 12 -7.79 -24.19 6.82
N LEU A 13 -8.64 -23.78 5.87
CA LEU A 13 -9.01 -24.56 4.71
C LEU A 13 -8.23 -24.11 3.47
N PRO A 14 -7.93 -25.00 2.52
CA PRO A 14 -7.32 -24.60 1.25
C PRO A 14 -8.28 -23.71 0.44
N GLY A 15 -7.78 -22.62 -0.12
CA GLY A 15 -8.59 -21.75 -0.97
C GLY A 15 -7.86 -20.53 -1.52
N ARG A 16 -8.54 -19.75 -2.37
CA ARG A 16 -7.98 -18.55 -3.03
C ARG A 16 -7.50 -17.49 -2.02
N HIS A 17 -8.08 -17.44 -0.83
CA HIS A 17 -7.67 -16.54 0.25
C HIS A 17 -6.23 -16.81 0.70
N ASN A 18 -5.75 -18.06 0.72
CA ASN A 18 -4.35 -18.38 1.03
C ASN A 18 -3.37 -17.84 -0.02
N ARG A 19 -3.81 -17.71 -1.28
CA ARG A 19 -3.02 -17.02 -2.31
C ARG A 19 -3.00 -15.52 -2.06
N LEU A 20 -4.15 -14.92 -1.72
CA LEU A 20 -4.24 -13.49 -1.38
C LEU A 20 -3.31 -13.14 -0.21
N TYR A 21 -3.31 -13.95 0.86
CA TYR A 21 -2.40 -13.75 1.99
C TYR A 21 -0.93 -13.77 1.57
N ARG A 22 -0.52 -14.75 0.75
CA ARG A 22 0.86 -14.80 0.24
C ARG A 22 1.24 -13.56 -0.57
N LEU A 23 0.35 -13.09 -1.44
CA LEU A 23 0.59 -11.88 -2.23
C LEU A 23 0.73 -10.63 -1.35
N ILE A 24 -0.09 -10.52 -0.28
CA ILE A 24 0.03 -9.41 0.68
C ILE A 24 1.36 -9.48 1.43
N GLU A 25 1.80 -10.66 1.86
CA GLU A 25 3.10 -10.83 2.52
C GLU A 25 4.28 -10.52 1.59
N GLU A 26 4.20 -10.92 0.32
CA GLU A 26 5.20 -10.53 -0.70
C GLU A 26 5.27 -9.00 -0.88
N LEU A 27 4.12 -8.33 -0.95
CA LEU A 27 4.06 -6.86 -1.04
C LEU A 27 4.60 -6.18 0.23
N LYS A 28 4.29 -6.70 1.43
CA LYS A 28 4.89 -6.22 2.68
C LYS A 28 6.42 -6.36 2.63
N GLY A 29 6.94 -7.49 2.16
CA GLY A 29 8.37 -7.73 2.00
C GLY A 29 9.02 -6.71 1.05
N PHE A 30 8.37 -6.41 -0.07
CA PHE A 30 8.82 -5.38 -1.01
C PHE A 30 8.89 -3.99 -0.34
N VAL A 31 7.83 -3.59 0.37
CA VAL A 31 7.80 -2.31 1.09
C VAL A 31 8.87 -2.26 2.19
N ALA A 32 9.05 -3.34 2.95
CA ALA A 32 10.06 -3.43 4.00
C ALA A 32 11.49 -3.29 3.43
N ALA A 33 11.78 -3.90 2.28
CA ALA A 33 13.05 -3.73 1.60
C ALA A 33 13.29 -2.28 1.18
N ARG A 34 12.25 -1.58 0.69
CA ARG A 34 12.33 -0.14 0.39
C ARG A 34 12.58 0.68 1.65
N VAL A 35 11.88 0.41 2.75
CA VAL A 35 12.09 1.08 4.04
C VAL A 35 13.53 0.92 4.52
N ALA A 36 14.11 -0.29 4.40
CA ALA A 36 15.50 -0.54 4.76
C ALA A 36 16.47 0.29 3.90
N ALA A 37 16.24 0.37 2.58
CA ALA A 37 17.05 1.19 1.67
C ALA A 37 16.95 2.69 2.01
N ASN A 38 15.75 3.18 2.32
CA ASN A 38 15.53 4.55 2.76
C ASN A 38 16.32 4.84 4.04
N ARG A 39 16.20 3.97 5.06
CA ARG A 39 16.90 4.10 6.35
C ARG A 39 18.42 4.11 6.20
N ALA A 40 18.97 3.28 5.30
CA ALA A 40 20.42 3.20 5.06
C ALA A 40 21.01 4.48 4.43
N SER A 41 20.18 5.30 3.79
CA SER A 41 20.59 6.50 3.05
C SER A 41 19.81 7.75 3.49
N LEU A 42 19.27 7.72 4.71
CA LEU A 42 18.43 8.80 5.24
C LEU A 42 19.28 10.03 5.53
N ASP A 43 18.88 11.16 4.95
CA ASP A 43 19.36 12.49 5.31
C ASP A 43 18.20 13.29 5.94
N PRO A 44 18.20 13.51 7.28
CA PRO A 44 17.16 14.27 7.95
C PRO A 44 17.00 15.71 7.46
N ALA A 45 18.03 16.30 6.84
CA ALA A 45 17.97 17.66 6.29
C ALA A 45 17.29 17.72 4.91
N ALA A 46 17.18 16.59 4.21
CA ALA A 46 16.65 16.50 2.85
C ALA A 46 15.80 15.22 2.65
N PRO A 47 14.60 15.15 3.26
CA PRO A 47 13.72 13.98 3.12
C PRO A 47 13.26 13.81 1.67
N ARG A 48 13.39 12.58 1.13
CA ARG A 48 13.14 12.30 -0.29
C ARG A 48 11.69 11.92 -0.58
N ASP A 49 11.06 11.21 0.35
CA ASP A 49 9.72 10.64 0.17
C ASP A 49 9.01 10.45 1.51
N PHE A 50 7.79 9.90 1.45
CA PHE A 50 6.97 9.62 2.63
C PHE A 50 7.70 8.78 3.69
N ILE A 51 8.52 7.81 3.27
CA ILE A 51 9.21 6.91 4.19
C ILE A 51 10.25 7.68 5.01
N ASP A 52 11.01 8.55 4.37
CA ASP A 52 11.99 9.41 5.07
C ASP A 52 11.29 10.32 6.08
N CYS A 53 10.19 10.97 5.68
CA CYS A 53 9.40 11.81 6.58
C CYS A 53 8.90 11.05 7.80
N PHE A 54 8.41 9.82 7.61
CA PHE A 54 7.92 8.98 8.70
C PHE A 54 9.05 8.54 9.63
N LEU A 55 10.21 8.16 9.09
CA LEU A 55 11.39 7.79 9.87
C LEU A 55 11.89 8.96 10.72
N ILE A 56 12.00 10.15 10.13
CA ILE A 56 12.42 11.38 10.85
C ILE A 56 11.42 11.72 11.96
N GLN A 57 10.12 11.57 11.71
CA GLN A 57 9.12 11.80 12.74
C GLN A 57 9.19 10.75 13.86
N GLY A 58 9.45 9.49 13.53
CA GLY A 58 9.68 8.43 14.52
C GLY A 58 10.89 8.71 15.42
N ASP A 59 11.98 9.24 14.86
CA ASP A 59 13.15 9.62 15.65
C ASP A 59 12.84 10.81 16.58
N LYS A 60 12.01 11.77 16.16
CA LYS A 60 11.55 12.88 17.02
C LYS A 60 10.67 12.40 18.18
N GLU A 61 9.89 11.35 17.96
CA GLU A 61 8.98 10.79 18.95
C GLU A 61 9.55 9.59 19.70
N SER A 62 10.86 9.33 19.60
CA SER A 62 11.48 8.11 20.13
C SER A 62 11.31 7.89 21.64
N GLN A 63 11.05 8.98 22.39
CA GLN A 63 10.84 8.96 23.84
C GLN A 63 9.35 8.83 24.23
N ASN A 64 8.44 8.85 23.26
CA ASN A 64 7.01 8.70 23.50
C ASN A 64 6.61 7.22 23.35
N PRO A 65 6.31 6.50 24.45
CA PRO A 65 5.92 5.09 24.38
C PRO A 65 4.55 4.88 23.71
N ALA A 66 3.74 5.94 23.54
CA ALA A 66 2.47 5.92 22.83
C ALA A 66 2.59 6.38 21.37
N SER A 67 3.80 6.50 20.83
CA SER A 67 3.98 6.94 19.44
C SER A 67 3.50 5.86 18.45
N GLU A 68 2.73 6.30 17.46
CA GLU A 68 2.33 5.46 16.33
C GLU A 68 3.40 5.43 15.22
N PHE A 69 4.49 6.20 15.35
CA PHE A 69 5.61 6.22 14.40
C PHE A 69 6.60 5.07 14.63
N ASN A 70 6.08 3.84 14.56
CA ASN A 70 6.85 2.62 14.68
C ASN A 70 7.03 1.90 13.33
N SER A 71 7.96 0.94 13.28
CA SER A 71 8.32 0.22 12.04
C SER A 71 7.16 -0.55 11.42
N THR A 72 6.28 -1.14 12.24
CA THR A 72 5.12 -1.90 11.75
C THR A 72 4.14 -0.97 11.04
N ASN A 73 3.80 0.16 11.68
CA ASN A 73 2.90 1.14 11.10
C ASN A 73 3.48 1.79 9.84
N LEU A 74 4.79 2.03 9.79
CA LEU A 74 5.46 2.52 8.58
C LEU A 74 5.21 1.59 7.39
N VAL A 75 5.52 0.30 7.54
CA VAL A 75 5.35 -0.69 6.45
C VAL A 75 3.88 -0.82 6.05
N LEU A 76 2.96 -0.90 7.03
CA LEU A 76 1.54 -1.05 6.73
C LEU A 76 0.95 0.20 6.06
N THR A 77 1.35 1.40 6.49
CA THR A 77 0.88 2.66 5.91
C THR A 77 1.39 2.83 4.50
N ALA A 78 2.68 2.58 4.26
CA ALA A 78 3.26 2.63 2.92
C ALA A 78 2.61 1.60 1.98
N LEU A 79 2.33 0.38 2.47
CA LEU A 79 1.60 -0.63 1.71
C LEU A 79 0.17 -0.17 1.37
N ASN A 80 -0.55 0.40 2.34
CA ASN A 80 -1.91 0.90 2.10
C ASN A 80 -1.93 1.99 1.02
N LEU A 81 -1.01 2.96 1.09
CA LEU A 81 -0.88 4.02 0.09
C LEU A 81 -0.59 3.44 -1.30
N PHE A 82 0.35 2.50 -1.39
CA PHE A 82 0.72 1.85 -2.66
C PHE A 82 -0.45 1.09 -3.27
N PHE A 83 -1.15 0.27 -2.47
CA PHE A 83 -2.27 -0.53 -2.93
C PHE A 83 -3.46 0.34 -3.35
N ALA A 84 -3.85 1.31 -2.51
CA ALA A 84 -4.97 2.19 -2.77
C ALA A 84 -4.76 3.04 -4.03
N GLY A 85 -3.56 3.60 -4.22
CA GLY A 85 -3.25 4.45 -5.36
C GLY A 85 -3.14 3.71 -6.69
N THR A 86 -2.63 2.47 -6.68
CA THR A 86 -2.34 1.73 -7.91
C THR A 86 -3.61 1.12 -8.52
N GLU A 87 -4.34 0.32 -7.74
CA GLU A 87 -5.45 -0.48 -8.27
C GLU A 87 -6.65 0.39 -8.68
N THR A 88 -6.98 1.41 -7.87
CA THR A 88 -8.15 2.25 -8.10
C THR A 88 -7.97 3.16 -9.31
N VAL A 89 -6.81 3.80 -9.46
CA VAL A 89 -6.51 4.68 -10.59
C VAL A 89 -6.37 3.86 -11.88
N SER A 90 -5.64 2.73 -11.84
CA SER A 90 -5.51 1.83 -12.98
C SER A 90 -6.86 1.33 -13.48
N SER A 91 -7.72 0.87 -12.56
CA SER A 91 -9.07 0.40 -12.90
C SER A 91 -9.92 1.53 -13.48
N THR A 92 -9.91 2.70 -12.86
CA THR A 92 -10.67 3.88 -13.32
C THR A 92 -10.24 4.27 -14.74
N LEU A 93 -8.94 4.37 -15.00
CA LEU A 93 -8.43 4.70 -16.33
C LEU A 93 -8.78 3.63 -17.35
N ARG A 94 -8.63 2.35 -17.00
CA ARG A 94 -8.96 1.23 -17.88
C ARG A 94 -10.43 1.25 -18.31
N PHE A 95 -11.33 1.46 -17.36
CA PHE A 95 -12.76 1.60 -17.67
C PHE A 95 -13.04 2.91 -18.41
N GLY A 96 -12.41 4.02 -18.01
CA GLY A 96 -12.54 5.31 -18.66
C GLY A 96 -12.24 5.24 -20.15
N PHE A 97 -11.10 4.65 -20.52
CA PHE A 97 -10.74 4.45 -21.94
C PHE A 97 -11.71 3.49 -22.66
N LEU A 98 -12.13 2.40 -22.00
CA LEU A 98 -13.14 1.50 -22.58
C LEU A 98 -14.45 2.22 -22.89
N PHE A 99 -14.89 3.13 -22.00
CA PHE A 99 -16.08 3.93 -22.22
C PHE A 99 -15.90 4.94 -23.35
N LEU A 100 -14.75 5.60 -23.46
CA LEU A 100 -14.46 6.53 -24.55
C LEU A 100 -14.52 5.82 -25.91
N MET A 101 -13.86 4.67 -26.05
CA MET A 101 -13.90 3.86 -27.29
C MET A 101 -15.31 3.41 -27.68
N LYS A 102 -16.19 3.16 -26.69
CA LYS A 102 -17.59 2.77 -26.92
C LYS A 102 -18.47 3.97 -27.31
N HIS A 103 -18.06 5.19 -26.99
CA HIS A 103 -18.81 6.42 -27.22
C HIS A 103 -17.95 7.48 -27.94
N PRO A 104 -17.60 7.28 -29.23
CA PRO A 104 -16.70 8.17 -29.98
C PRO A 104 -17.17 9.64 -30.04
N GLN A 105 -18.49 9.87 -29.96
CA GLN A 105 -19.08 11.21 -29.88
C GLN A 105 -18.72 11.98 -28.60
N VAL A 106 -18.37 11.27 -27.52
CA VAL A 106 -17.87 11.85 -26.27
C VAL A 106 -16.36 12.04 -26.34
N GLU A 107 -15.64 11.04 -26.88
CA GLU A 107 -14.19 11.11 -27.08
C GLU A 107 -13.78 12.28 -28.00
N GLY A 108 -14.47 12.48 -29.12
CA GLY A 108 -14.18 13.59 -30.04
C GLY A 108 -14.51 14.99 -29.49
N ARG A 109 -15.02 15.09 -28.25
CA ARG A 109 -15.29 16.34 -27.53
C ARG A 109 -14.39 16.54 -26.31
N ALA A 110 -13.61 15.52 -25.93
CA ALA A 110 -12.63 15.58 -24.85
C ALA A 110 -11.31 16.15 -25.34
#